data_AF-A0A7X8NS72-F1
#
_entry.id   AF-A0A7X8NS72-F1
#
_cell.length_a   1.000
_cell.length_b   1.000
_cell.length_c   1.000
_cell.angle_alpha   90.00
_cell.angle_beta   90.00
_cell.angle_gamma   90.00
#
_symmetry.space_group_name_H-M   'P 1'
#
loop_
_entity.id
_entity.type
_entity.pdbx_description
1 polymer ?
#
loop_
_entity_poly.entity_id
_entity_poly.type
_entity_poly.pdbx_seq_one_letter_code
_entity_poly.pdbx_strand_id
1 'polypeptide(L)'
;AAVAAALGGLEDEACQDEACVVTEPFSQWVIEDRFAGPRPRWEAVGAQLVTEVAPYETAKLRMLNGAHSLLAYCGLRAGHEYVHEAIADPALRSLAEQLMRNEAAPTITTAPGQDLAAYADALIARFANPSLNHRLIQIAMDGSQKIPQRWLETLAHNEAHDRTCPAIREGLSAWIHHLQGHNGPVDDPLADKLSRAAKTDTPMIALFGEGGPMAGIWTLKV
;
A
#
# COMPACT_ATOMS: atom_id res chain seq x y z
N ALA A 1 -14.66 -22.94 -12.78
CA ALA A 1 -13.24 -23.21 -12.45
C ALA A 1 -12.54 -22.02 -11.80
N ALA A 2 -12.45 -20.84 -12.45
CA ALA A 2 -11.76 -19.66 -11.88
C ALA A 2 -12.49 -19.01 -10.69
N VAL A 3 -13.83 -18.96 -10.70
CA VAL A 3 -14.65 -18.42 -9.60
C VAL A 3 -14.58 -19.29 -8.34
N ALA A 4 -14.65 -20.61 -8.48
CA ALA A 4 -14.55 -21.56 -7.37
C ALA A 4 -13.18 -21.51 -6.64
N ALA A 5 -12.10 -21.29 -7.38
CA ALA A 5 -10.76 -21.11 -6.80
C ALA A 5 -10.62 -19.76 -6.06
N ALA A 6 -11.31 -18.70 -6.53
CA ALA A 6 -11.35 -17.41 -5.84
C ALA A 6 -12.24 -17.44 -4.59
N LEU A 7 -13.23 -18.32 -4.52
CA LEU A 7 -14.12 -18.51 -3.37
C LEU A 7 -13.57 -19.49 -2.30
N GLY A 8 -12.27 -19.80 -2.33
CA GLY A 8 -11.65 -20.70 -1.34
C GLY A 8 -12.16 -22.14 -1.40
N GLY A 9 -12.60 -22.62 -2.57
CA GLY A 9 -13.09 -23.98 -2.74
C GLY A 9 -14.55 -24.21 -2.35
N LEU A 10 -15.34 -23.14 -2.17
CA LEU A 10 -16.80 -23.27 -2.10
C LEU A 10 -17.35 -23.60 -3.50
N GLU A 11 -17.41 -24.90 -3.81
CA GLU A 11 -18.19 -25.43 -4.92
C GLU A 11 -19.66 -25.46 -4.53
N ASP A 12 -20.37 -24.35 -4.69
CA ASP A 12 -21.82 -24.46 -4.91
C ASP A 12 -22.03 -24.77 -6.39
N GLU A 13 -21.91 -26.05 -6.77
CA GLU A 13 -22.15 -26.52 -8.15
C GLU A 13 -23.54 -26.12 -8.68
N ALA A 14 -24.46 -25.68 -7.80
CA ALA A 14 -25.81 -25.26 -8.19
C ALA A 14 -25.90 -23.77 -8.62
N CYS A 15 -24.87 -22.96 -8.41
CA CYS A 15 -24.90 -21.53 -8.75
C CYS A 15 -23.67 -21.10 -9.59
N GLN A 16 -23.85 -21.00 -10.90
CA GLN A 16 -22.85 -20.42 -11.80
C GLN A 16 -23.08 -18.90 -11.92
N ASP A 17 -22.24 -18.13 -11.24
CA ASP A 17 -22.22 -16.66 -11.32
C ASP A 17 -21.01 -16.18 -12.16
N GLU A 18 -21.30 -15.66 -13.35
CA GLU A 18 -20.31 -15.14 -14.30
C GLU A 18 -19.70 -13.79 -13.86
N ALA A 19 -20.25 -13.15 -12.84
CA ALA A 19 -19.82 -11.84 -12.35
C ALA A 19 -19.58 -11.82 -10.83
N CYS A 20 -19.24 -12.97 -10.25
CA CYS A 20 -18.95 -13.09 -8.83
C CYS A 20 -17.81 -12.14 -8.39
N VAL A 21 -18.06 -11.35 -7.35
CA VAL A 21 -17.06 -10.45 -6.75
C VAL A 21 -16.64 -11.00 -5.40
N VAL A 22 -15.36 -11.38 -5.30
CA VAL A 22 -14.77 -11.85 -4.05
C VAL A 22 -14.15 -10.68 -3.30
N THR A 23 -14.42 -10.56 -2.01
CA THR A 23 -13.85 -9.53 -1.13
C THR A 23 -13.37 -10.14 0.19
N GLU A 24 -12.56 -9.39 0.93
CA GLU A 24 -12.35 -9.70 2.35
C GLU A 24 -13.64 -9.46 3.16
N PRO A 25 -13.76 -10.09 4.33
CA PRO A 25 -14.82 -9.77 5.29
C PRO A 25 -14.76 -8.33 5.82
N PHE A 26 -13.57 -7.73 5.87
CA PHE A 26 -13.40 -6.36 6.35
C PHE A 26 -14.01 -5.35 5.36
N SER A 27 -14.80 -4.42 5.88
CA SER A 27 -15.24 -3.25 5.14
C SER A 27 -15.19 -2.02 6.04
N GLN A 28 -14.89 -0.87 5.44
CA GLN A 28 -14.92 0.42 6.12
C GLN A 28 -15.31 1.49 5.11
N TRP A 29 -16.26 2.33 5.49
CA TRP A 29 -16.66 3.47 4.69
C TRP A 29 -16.77 4.69 5.59
N VAL A 30 -15.83 5.63 5.41
CA VAL A 30 -15.81 6.90 6.12
C VAL A 30 -16.22 7.99 5.14
N ILE A 31 -17.22 8.78 5.52
CA ILE A 31 -17.82 9.80 4.66
C ILE A 31 -17.99 11.07 5.47
N GLU A 32 -17.68 12.20 4.85
CA GLU A 32 -18.01 13.48 5.45
C GLU A 32 -19.51 13.72 5.37
N ASP A 33 -20.13 14.11 6.47
CA ASP A 33 -21.57 14.37 6.52
C ASP A 33 -21.93 15.74 5.90
N ARG A 34 -21.65 15.88 4.60
CA ARG A 34 -21.78 17.11 3.80
C ARG A 34 -22.58 16.86 2.52
N PHE A 35 -23.87 16.61 2.66
CA PHE A 35 -24.75 16.27 1.53
C PHE A 35 -25.61 17.45 1.09
N ALA A 36 -25.78 17.64 -0.22
CA ALA A 36 -26.63 18.69 -0.78
C ALA A 36 -28.13 18.48 -0.53
N GLY A 37 -28.53 17.27 -0.11
CA GLY A 37 -29.90 16.89 0.17
C GLY A 37 -29.97 15.71 1.13
N PRO A 38 -31.15 15.09 1.28
CA PRO A 38 -31.30 13.90 2.12
C PRO A 38 -30.36 12.77 1.66
N ARG A 39 -29.83 12.03 2.63
CA ARG A 39 -29.01 10.83 2.39
C ARG A 39 -29.62 9.61 3.07
N PRO A 40 -29.30 8.39 2.61
CA PRO A 40 -29.60 7.18 3.37
C PRO A 40 -28.93 7.18 4.75
N ARG A 41 -29.51 6.40 5.67
CA ARG A 41 -28.96 6.17 7.01
C ARG A 41 -27.86 5.11 6.98
N TRP A 42 -26.80 5.33 6.20
CA TRP A 42 -25.70 4.36 6.07
C TRP A 42 -25.00 4.08 7.40
N GLU A 43 -25.05 5.00 8.37
CA GLU A 43 -24.58 4.78 9.73
C GLU A 43 -25.29 3.63 10.44
N ALA A 44 -26.54 3.34 10.07
CA ALA A 44 -27.31 2.23 10.65
C ALA A 44 -26.78 0.85 10.21
N VAL A 45 -25.94 0.81 9.16
CA VAL A 45 -25.32 -0.41 8.61
C VAL A 45 -23.79 -0.33 8.59
N GLY A 46 -23.21 0.56 9.41
CA GLY A 46 -21.77 0.58 9.71
C GLY A 46 -20.95 1.66 9.00
N ALA A 47 -21.52 2.51 8.15
CA ALA A 47 -20.77 3.65 7.62
C ALA A 47 -20.45 4.68 8.73
N GLN A 48 -19.28 5.30 8.66
CA GLN A 48 -18.84 6.30 9.61
C GLN A 48 -19.04 7.69 9.01
N LEU A 49 -19.99 8.44 9.58
CA LEU A 49 -20.29 9.80 9.18
C LEU A 49 -19.46 10.73 10.07
N VAL A 50 -18.53 11.46 9.46
CA VAL A 50 -17.55 12.29 10.16
C VAL A 50 -17.61 13.74 9.69
N THR A 51 -16.99 14.65 10.42
CA THR A 51 -16.86 16.03 9.99
C THR A 51 -15.76 16.20 8.95
N GLU A 52 -14.64 15.47 9.10
CA GLU A 52 -13.47 15.54 8.23
C GLU A 52 -12.91 14.14 7.99
N VAL A 53 -12.70 13.76 6.72
CA VAL A 53 -12.23 12.41 6.34
C VAL A 53 -10.71 12.30 6.30
N ALA A 54 -10.00 13.43 6.16
CA ALA A 54 -8.56 13.47 5.91
C ALA A 54 -7.70 12.63 6.89
N PRO A 55 -7.96 12.57 8.20
CA PRO A 55 -7.22 11.69 9.12
C PRO A 55 -7.32 10.19 8.79
N TYR A 56 -8.50 9.74 8.36
CA TYR A 56 -8.76 8.35 8.00
C TYR A 56 -8.13 8.01 6.65
N GLU A 57 -8.25 8.92 5.67
CA GLU A 57 -7.60 8.77 4.37
C GLU A 57 -6.08 8.71 4.52
N THR A 58 -5.49 9.62 5.29
CA THR A 58 -4.04 9.67 5.51
C THR A 58 -3.53 8.38 6.18
N ALA A 59 -4.25 7.87 7.19
CA ALA A 59 -3.92 6.60 7.82
C ALA A 59 -3.99 5.42 6.83
N LYS A 60 -5.04 5.36 6.00
CA LYS A 60 -5.16 4.34 4.95
C LYS A 60 -4.02 4.46 3.92
N LEU A 61 -3.72 5.66 3.45
CA LEU A 61 -2.68 5.88 2.43
C LEU A 61 -1.28 5.52 2.94
N ARG A 62 -0.92 5.93 4.16
CA ARG A 62 0.44 5.73 4.68
C ARG A 62 0.64 4.38 5.37
N MET A 63 -0.39 3.82 6.01
CA MET A 63 -0.28 2.54 6.73
C MET A 63 -0.71 1.36 5.85
N LEU A 64 -1.98 1.26 5.45
CA LEU A 64 -2.47 0.15 4.61
C LEU A 64 -1.75 0.14 3.26
N ASN A 65 -1.89 1.22 2.50
CA ASN A 65 -1.36 1.27 1.14
C ASN A 65 0.17 1.31 1.12
N GLY A 66 0.79 1.99 2.08
CA GLY A 66 2.24 1.99 2.30
C GLY A 66 2.80 0.59 2.56
N ALA A 67 2.20 -0.15 3.49
CA ALA A 67 2.60 -1.53 3.79
C ALA A 67 2.31 -2.50 2.63
N HIS A 68 1.18 -2.35 1.93
CA HIS A 68 0.89 -3.17 0.74
C HIS A 68 1.96 -3.02 -0.35
N SER A 69 2.41 -1.79 -0.59
CA SER A 69 3.47 -1.53 -1.58
C SER A 69 4.80 -2.12 -1.13
N LEU A 70 5.10 -2.05 0.17
CA LEU A 70 6.32 -2.61 0.75
C LEU A 70 6.33 -4.14 0.59
N LEU A 71 5.24 -4.79 0.98
CA LEU A 71 5.07 -6.23 0.82
C LEU A 71 5.13 -6.65 -0.67
N ALA A 72 4.56 -5.85 -1.57
CA ALA A 72 4.63 -6.11 -3.01
C ALA A 72 6.08 -6.15 -3.52
N TYR A 73 6.83 -5.07 -3.35
CA TYR A 73 8.18 -5.01 -3.92
C TYR A 73 9.18 -5.88 -3.17
N CYS A 74 9.16 -5.87 -1.85
CA CYS A 74 10.07 -6.71 -1.05
C CYS A 74 9.72 -8.19 -1.17
N GLY A 75 8.43 -8.53 -1.20
CA GLY A 75 7.96 -9.91 -1.37
C GLY A 75 8.30 -10.48 -2.74
N LEU A 76 8.11 -9.71 -3.83
CA LEU A 76 8.54 -10.12 -5.17
C LEU A 76 10.05 -10.39 -5.22
N ARG A 77 10.86 -9.51 -4.62
CA ARG A 77 12.32 -9.71 -4.53
C ARG A 77 12.71 -10.94 -3.70
N ALA A 78 11.89 -11.31 -2.73
CA ALA A 78 12.06 -12.52 -1.92
C ALA A 78 11.49 -13.79 -2.59
N GLY A 79 10.86 -13.67 -3.75
CA GLY A 79 10.30 -14.80 -4.50
C GLY A 79 8.87 -15.21 -4.10
N HIS A 80 8.17 -14.39 -3.31
CA HIS A 80 6.76 -14.61 -2.95
C HIS A 80 5.84 -14.15 -4.09
N GLU A 81 4.67 -14.79 -4.25
CA GLU A 81 3.69 -14.48 -5.29
C GLU A 81 2.49 -13.70 -4.74
N TYR A 82 2.07 -13.99 -3.49
CA TYR A 82 0.88 -13.44 -2.86
C TYR A 82 1.17 -12.64 -1.58
N VAL A 83 0.28 -11.72 -1.21
CA VAL A 83 0.39 -10.89 0.02
C VAL A 83 0.49 -11.75 1.28
N HIS A 84 -0.32 -12.81 1.38
CA HIS A 84 -0.33 -13.67 2.57
C HIS A 84 0.98 -14.45 2.75
N GLU A 85 1.69 -14.76 1.66
CA GLU A 85 3.03 -15.36 1.70
C GLU A 85 4.06 -14.33 2.17
N ALA A 86 4.04 -13.14 1.58
CA ALA A 86 4.96 -12.07 1.93
C ALA A 86 4.83 -11.64 3.40
N ILE A 87 3.62 -11.54 3.94
CA ILE A 87 3.43 -11.16 5.37
C ILE A 87 3.73 -12.31 6.34
N ALA A 88 3.74 -13.57 5.87
CA ALA A 88 4.14 -14.71 6.67
C ALA A 88 5.67 -14.79 6.85
N ASP A 89 6.44 -14.15 5.97
CA ASP A 89 7.89 -13.97 6.12
C ASP A 89 8.18 -13.05 7.33
N PRO A 90 8.90 -13.53 8.37
CA PRO A 90 9.16 -12.74 9.57
C PRO A 90 9.92 -11.43 9.31
N ALA A 91 10.82 -11.41 8.33
CA ALA A 91 11.59 -10.22 8.00
C ALA A 91 10.70 -9.16 7.34
N LEU A 92 9.84 -9.57 6.41
CA LEU A 92 8.91 -8.66 5.74
C LEU A 92 7.79 -8.19 6.67
N ARG A 93 7.30 -9.06 7.56
CA ARG A 93 6.35 -8.68 8.63
C ARG A 93 6.94 -7.60 9.53
N SER A 94 8.18 -7.77 9.96
CA SER A 94 8.89 -6.78 10.77
C SER A 94 9.02 -5.43 10.05
N LEU A 95 9.37 -5.43 8.76
CA LEU A 95 9.41 -4.20 7.96
C LEU A 95 8.03 -3.54 7.81
N ALA A 96 6.96 -4.33 7.61
CA ALA A 96 5.60 -3.79 7.52
C ALA A 96 5.14 -3.16 8.85
N GLU A 97 5.43 -3.81 9.98
CA GLU A 97 5.15 -3.27 11.31
C GLU A 97 5.96 -2.00 11.60
N GLN A 98 7.26 -2.01 11.27
CA GLN A 98 8.14 -0.85 11.37
C GLN A 98 7.61 0.33 10.56
N LEU A 99 7.24 0.10 9.28
CA LEU A 99 6.66 1.12 8.42
C LEU A 99 5.38 1.69 9.03
N MET A 100 4.45 0.84 9.47
CA MET A 100 3.15 1.31 9.96
C MET A 100 3.26 2.04 11.30
N ARG A 101 3.96 1.46 12.27
CA ARG A 101 3.95 1.93 13.67
C ARG A 101 4.98 3.01 13.94
N ASN A 102 6.17 2.90 13.35
CA ASN A 102 7.30 3.73 13.72
C ASN A 102 7.59 4.81 12.69
N GLU A 103 7.20 4.61 11.43
CA GLU A 103 7.46 5.57 10.35
C GLU A 103 6.20 6.35 9.96
N ALA A 104 5.08 5.66 9.70
CA ALA A 104 3.83 6.28 9.24
C ALA A 104 2.99 6.88 10.37
N ALA A 105 2.68 6.11 11.42
CA ALA A 105 1.81 6.55 12.52
C ALA A 105 2.19 7.91 13.13
N PRO A 106 3.48 8.20 13.38
CA PRO A 106 3.89 9.50 13.94
C PRO A 106 3.73 10.70 13.00
N THR A 107 3.33 10.48 11.75
CA THR A 107 3.11 11.53 10.73
C THR A 107 1.63 11.84 10.53
N ILE A 108 0.74 11.11 11.22
CA ILE A 108 -0.71 11.18 11.04
C ILE A 108 -1.32 11.94 12.21
N THR A 109 -2.03 13.02 11.90
CA THR A 109 -2.93 13.66 12.88
C THR A 109 -4.21 12.82 12.96
N THR A 110 -4.47 12.23 14.12
CA THR A 110 -5.61 11.32 14.31
C THR A 110 -6.93 12.06 14.51
N ALA A 111 -8.02 11.45 14.04
CA ALA A 111 -9.36 11.83 14.43
C ALA A 111 -9.67 11.36 15.86
N PRO A 112 -10.65 11.97 16.57
CA PRO A 112 -11.08 11.49 17.88
C PRO A 112 -11.42 9.99 17.87
N GLY A 113 -10.79 9.22 18.77
CA GLY A 113 -11.00 7.77 18.88
C GLY A 113 -10.28 6.92 17.82
N GLN A 114 -9.50 7.51 16.92
CA GLN A 114 -8.71 6.75 15.95
C GLN A 114 -7.45 6.19 16.62
N ASP A 115 -7.43 4.88 16.83
CA ASP A 115 -6.29 4.13 17.35
C ASP A 115 -5.45 3.54 16.21
N LEU A 116 -4.29 4.14 15.94
CA LEU A 116 -3.40 3.68 14.87
C LEU A 116 -2.67 2.38 15.22
N ALA A 117 -2.46 2.06 16.50
CA ALA A 117 -1.82 0.81 16.89
C ALA A 117 -2.77 -0.37 16.64
N ALA A 118 -4.02 -0.25 17.07
CA ALA A 118 -5.06 -1.23 16.79
C ALA A 118 -5.35 -1.32 15.29
N TYR A 119 -5.29 -0.19 14.56
CA TYR A 119 -5.40 -0.21 13.10
C TYR A 119 -4.27 -1.03 12.47
N ALA A 120 -3.01 -0.84 12.88
CA ALA A 120 -1.88 -1.63 12.39
C ALA A 120 -2.06 -3.14 12.68
N ASP A 121 -2.55 -3.52 13.87
CA ASP A 121 -2.86 -4.92 14.20
C ASP A 121 -3.90 -5.52 13.24
N ALA A 122 -4.98 -4.79 12.98
CA ALA A 122 -6.01 -5.20 12.04
C ALA A 122 -5.47 -5.34 10.61
N LEU A 123 -4.57 -4.45 10.18
CA LEU A 123 -3.95 -4.52 8.86
C LEU A 123 -3.07 -5.76 8.69
N ILE A 124 -2.26 -6.10 9.69
CA ILE A 124 -1.43 -7.31 9.66
C ILE A 124 -2.31 -8.56 9.56
N ALA A 125 -3.38 -8.64 10.36
CA ALA A 125 -4.33 -9.75 10.29
C ALA A 125 -4.99 -9.87 8.90
N ARG A 126 -5.33 -8.74 8.28
CA ARG A 126 -5.92 -8.70 6.92
C ARG A 126 -4.94 -9.16 5.84
N PHE A 127 -3.69 -8.70 5.89
CA PHE A 127 -2.67 -9.16 4.94
C PHE A 127 -2.41 -10.66 5.07
N ALA A 128 -2.53 -11.22 6.28
CA ALA A 128 -2.32 -12.63 6.54
C ALA A 128 -3.47 -13.54 6.06
N ASN A 129 -4.57 -12.99 5.55
CA ASN A 129 -5.70 -13.78 5.08
C ASN A 129 -5.38 -14.51 3.75
N PRO A 130 -5.28 -15.86 3.74
CA PRO A 130 -4.96 -16.61 2.53
C PRO A 130 -6.15 -16.77 1.58
N SER A 131 -7.38 -16.43 2.02
CA SER A 131 -8.57 -16.55 1.16
C SER A 131 -8.55 -15.55 -0.01
N LEU A 132 -7.67 -14.55 0.05
CA LEU A 132 -7.46 -13.58 -1.00
C LEU A 132 -6.10 -13.80 -1.63
N ASN A 133 -6.12 -14.35 -2.85
CA ASN A 133 -4.95 -14.53 -3.69
C ASN A 133 -4.53 -13.20 -4.35
N HIS A 134 -4.33 -12.15 -3.53
CA HIS A 134 -3.81 -10.87 -3.98
C HIS A 134 -2.37 -11.03 -4.47
N ARG A 135 -2.17 -10.99 -5.79
CA ARG A 135 -0.85 -11.14 -6.39
C ARG A 135 -0.02 -9.88 -6.14
N LEU A 136 1.20 -10.07 -5.67
CA LEU A 136 2.12 -8.96 -5.42
C LEU A 136 2.41 -8.15 -6.70
N ILE A 137 2.51 -8.82 -7.85
CA ILE A 137 2.76 -8.17 -9.14
C ILE A 137 1.63 -7.21 -9.55
N GLN A 138 0.38 -7.51 -9.20
CA GLN A 138 -0.76 -6.62 -9.47
C GLN A 138 -0.72 -5.39 -8.55
N ILE A 139 -0.27 -5.56 -7.32
CA ILE A 139 -0.11 -4.45 -6.37
C ILE A 139 1.04 -3.53 -6.79
N ALA A 140 2.11 -4.11 -7.34
CA ALA A 140 3.32 -3.44 -7.82
C ALA A 140 3.14 -2.56 -9.07
N MET A 141 2.02 -2.70 -9.79
CA MET A 141 1.69 -1.84 -10.93
C MET A 141 1.57 -0.36 -10.52
N ASP A 142 1.70 0.59 -11.46
CA ASP A 142 1.51 2.03 -11.23
C ASP A 142 2.30 2.60 -10.03
N GLY A 143 3.50 2.07 -9.78
CA GLY A 143 4.35 2.47 -8.66
C GLY A 143 4.59 3.97 -8.60
N SER A 144 4.80 4.62 -9.75
CA SER A 144 5.03 6.06 -9.86
C SER A 144 3.86 6.90 -9.33
N GLN A 145 2.64 6.39 -9.42
CA GLN A 145 1.42 7.07 -8.96
C GLN A 145 1.12 6.80 -7.49
N LYS A 146 1.74 5.76 -6.92
CA LYS A 146 1.46 5.23 -5.58
C LYS A 146 2.50 5.71 -4.55
N ILE A 147 3.77 5.63 -4.90
CA ILE A 147 4.91 5.88 -4.00
C ILE A 147 4.94 7.30 -3.40
N PRO A 148 4.54 8.37 -4.12
CA PRO A 148 4.49 9.73 -3.56
C PRO A 148 3.73 9.81 -2.22
N GLN A 149 2.42 9.53 -2.24
CA GLN A 149 1.58 9.64 -1.04
C GLN A 149 1.72 8.46 -0.07
N ARG A 150 2.27 7.32 -0.52
CA ARG A 150 2.43 6.13 0.34
C ARG A 150 3.72 6.16 1.16
N TRP A 151 4.81 6.72 0.61
CA TRP A 151 6.15 6.65 1.21
C TRP A 151 6.87 7.99 1.27
N LEU A 152 6.91 8.74 0.17
CA LEU A 152 7.78 9.91 0.07
C LEU A 152 7.34 11.05 1.00
N GLU A 153 6.03 11.27 1.16
CA GLU A 153 5.54 12.23 2.15
C GLU A 153 5.88 11.83 3.59
N THR A 154 5.76 10.54 3.93
CA THR A 154 6.14 10.01 5.24
C THR A 154 7.63 10.19 5.49
N LEU A 155 8.46 9.92 4.48
CA LEU A 155 9.90 10.10 4.52
C LEU A 155 10.27 11.57 4.73
N ALA A 156 9.70 12.48 3.92
CA ALA A 156 9.91 13.93 4.04
C ALA A 156 9.55 14.46 5.44
N HIS A 157 8.40 14.04 5.97
CA HIS A 157 7.96 14.44 7.29
C HIS A 157 8.94 13.97 8.38
N ASN A 158 9.38 12.71 8.35
CA ASN A 158 10.31 12.18 9.34
C ASN A 158 11.69 12.84 9.24
N GLU A 159 12.19 13.08 8.03
CA GLU A 159 13.47 13.78 7.81
C GLU A 159 13.44 15.23 8.29
N ALA A 160 12.30 15.92 8.21
CA ALA A 160 12.12 17.25 8.78
C ALA A 160 12.14 17.26 10.32
N HIS A 161 12.04 16.09 10.95
CA HIS A 161 12.07 15.88 12.40
C HIS A 161 13.24 15.00 12.84
N ASP A 162 14.30 14.90 12.02
CA ASP A 162 15.53 14.14 12.30
C ASP A 162 15.29 12.64 12.65
N ARG A 163 14.24 12.05 12.07
CA ARG A 163 13.90 10.63 12.19
C ARG A 163 14.25 9.87 10.92
N THR A 164 14.64 8.61 11.07
CA THR A 164 14.96 7.71 9.96
C THR A 164 13.77 6.83 9.59
N CYS A 165 13.69 6.43 8.33
CA CYS A 165 12.67 5.50 7.83
C CYS A 165 13.33 4.29 7.16
N PRO A 166 13.95 3.37 7.93
CA PRO A 166 14.62 2.20 7.37
C PRO A 166 13.70 1.30 6.54
N ALA A 167 12.43 1.10 6.92
CA ALA A 167 11.51 0.25 6.18
C ALA A 167 11.10 0.88 4.84
N ILE A 168 10.76 2.17 4.81
CA ILE A 168 10.51 2.88 3.55
C ILE A 168 11.74 2.87 2.64
N ARG A 169 12.95 3.07 3.18
CA ARG A 169 14.20 2.99 2.40
C ARG A 169 14.41 1.61 1.78
N GLU A 170 14.10 0.54 2.53
CA GLU A 170 14.14 -0.82 2.01
C GLU A 170 13.09 -1.04 0.90
N GLY A 171 11.88 -0.52 1.09
CA GLY A 171 10.82 -0.52 0.08
C GLY A 171 11.22 0.20 -1.22
N LEU A 172 11.88 1.36 -1.11
CA LEU A 172 12.41 2.09 -2.27
C LEU A 172 13.51 1.30 -2.98
N SER A 173 14.42 0.67 -2.24
CA SER A 173 15.43 -0.23 -2.80
C SER A 173 14.79 -1.39 -3.57
N ALA A 174 13.78 -2.04 -2.99
CA ALA A 174 13.05 -3.12 -3.64
C ALA A 174 12.25 -2.65 -4.87
N TRP A 175 11.69 -1.43 -4.83
CA TRP A 175 11.02 -0.83 -5.98
C TRP A 175 12.00 -0.58 -7.13
N ILE A 176 13.17 0.01 -6.84
CA ILE A 176 14.22 0.22 -7.85
C ILE A 176 14.66 -1.11 -8.46
N HIS A 177 14.82 -2.15 -7.64
CA HIS A 177 15.13 -3.50 -8.11
C HIS A 177 14.04 -4.04 -9.05
N HIS A 178 12.76 -3.80 -8.75
CA HIS A 178 11.67 -4.13 -9.66
C HIS A 178 11.72 -3.32 -10.97
N LEU A 179 11.98 -2.01 -10.90
CA LEU A 179 12.12 -1.14 -12.08
C LEU A 179 13.26 -1.56 -13.04
N GLN A 180 14.28 -2.24 -12.51
CA GLN A 180 15.36 -2.83 -13.30
C GLN A 180 14.92 -4.07 -14.09
N GLY A 181 13.72 -4.62 -13.80
CA GLY A 181 13.12 -5.77 -14.46
C GLY A 181 13.42 -7.11 -13.78
N HIS A 182 13.98 -7.11 -12.57
CA HIS A 182 14.38 -8.34 -11.88
C HIS A 182 13.19 -9.19 -11.39
N ASN A 183 12.04 -8.56 -11.19
CA ASN A 183 10.86 -9.16 -10.55
C ASN A 183 9.69 -9.38 -11.54
N GLY A 184 9.95 -9.30 -12.85
CA GLY A 184 8.93 -9.36 -13.91
C GLY A 184 8.71 -8.01 -14.62
N PRO A 185 7.61 -7.88 -15.39
CA PRO A 185 7.33 -6.68 -16.16
C PRO A 185 7.06 -5.48 -15.24
N VAL A 186 7.53 -4.31 -15.67
CA VAL A 186 7.23 -3.03 -15.03
C VAL A 186 6.00 -2.46 -15.72
N ASP A 187 4.83 -2.63 -15.11
CA ASP A 187 3.57 -2.05 -15.57
C ASP A 187 3.35 -0.72 -14.87
N ASP A 188 3.75 0.36 -15.54
CA ASP A 188 3.70 1.71 -15.00
C ASP A 188 3.56 2.73 -16.15
N PRO A 189 2.76 3.80 -16.00
CA PRO A 189 2.62 4.86 -17.01
C PRO A 189 3.93 5.54 -17.39
N LEU A 190 4.95 5.50 -16.52
CA LEU A 190 6.28 6.05 -16.70
C LEU A 190 7.36 4.98 -16.86
N ALA A 191 7.00 3.71 -17.12
CA ALA A 191 7.91 2.56 -17.15
C ALA A 191 9.23 2.83 -17.90
N ASP A 192 9.18 3.33 -19.13
CA ASP A 192 10.39 3.59 -19.94
C ASP A 192 11.34 4.61 -19.30
N LYS A 193 10.81 5.65 -18.64
CA LYS A 193 11.62 6.67 -17.97
C LYS A 193 12.19 6.12 -16.66
N LEU A 194 11.36 5.43 -15.88
CA LEU A 194 11.73 4.85 -14.60
C LEU A 194 12.77 3.74 -14.75
N SER A 195 12.57 2.80 -15.66
CA SER A 195 13.52 1.71 -15.92
C SER A 195 14.85 2.21 -16.44
N ARG A 196 14.87 3.27 -17.26
CA ARG A 196 16.13 3.91 -17.68
C ARG A 196 16.88 4.53 -16.49
N ALA A 197 16.19 5.31 -15.67
CA ALA A 197 16.78 5.93 -14.48
C ALA A 197 17.27 4.87 -13.46
N ALA A 198 16.48 3.82 -13.24
CA ALA A 198 16.78 2.75 -12.29
C ALA A 198 18.00 1.90 -12.69
N LYS A 199 18.38 1.87 -13.98
CA LYS A 199 19.53 1.13 -14.50
C LYS A 199 20.83 1.94 -14.58
N THR A 200 20.82 3.18 -14.08
CA THR A 200 22.05 3.99 -13.97
C THR A 200 22.90 3.55 -12.78
N ASP A 201 24.15 4.02 -12.71
CA ASP A 201 25.05 3.75 -11.58
C ASP A 201 24.59 4.46 -10.29
N THR A 202 23.76 5.49 -10.40
CA THR A 202 23.21 6.26 -9.28
C THR A 202 21.67 6.37 -9.34
N PRO A 203 20.92 5.26 -9.21
CA PRO A 203 19.47 5.22 -9.42
C PRO A 203 18.68 6.23 -8.59
N MET A 204 19.06 6.43 -7.33
CA MET A 204 18.40 7.40 -6.44
C MET A 204 18.50 8.83 -6.97
N ILE A 205 19.67 9.24 -7.47
CA ILE A 205 19.87 10.57 -8.06
C ILE A 205 19.12 10.67 -9.39
N ALA A 206 19.19 9.62 -10.23
CA ALA A 206 18.53 9.63 -11.53
C ALA A 206 16.99 9.66 -11.42
N LEU A 207 16.42 9.04 -10.38
CA LEU A 207 14.97 9.02 -10.15
C LEU A 207 14.46 10.30 -9.49
N PHE A 208 15.11 10.76 -8.41
CA PHE A 208 14.59 11.80 -7.52
C PHE A 208 15.33 13.14 -7.62
N GLY A 209 16.50 13.18 -8.27
CA GLY A 209 17.27 14.40 -8.51
C GLY A 209 16.65 15.31 -9.57
N GLU A 210 17.27 16.46 -9.80
CA GLU A 210 16.82 17.44 -10.79
C GLU A 210 16.66 16.80 -12.19
N GLY A 211 15.48 16.97 -12.81
CA GLY A 211 15.15 16.39 -14.11
C GLY A 211 14.80 14.89 -14.09
N GLY A 212 14.84 14.24 -12.93
CA GLY A 212 14.40 12.86 -12.75
C GLY A 212 12.87 12.68 -12.90
N PRO A 213 12.39 11.48 -13.26
CA PRO A 213 10.95 11.21 -13.44
C PRO A 213 10.13 11.36 -12.16
N MET A 214 10.76 11.32 -10.98
CA MET A 214 10.13 11.51 -9.67
C MET A 214 10.58 12.81 -8.99
N ALA A 215 11.18 13.75 -9.74
CA ALA A 215 11.66 15.03 -9.22
C ALA A 215 10.51 15.86 -8.63
N GLY A 216 10.81 16.61 -7.56
CA GLY A 216 9.86 17.56 -6.95
C GLY A 216 8.84 16.96 -5.99
N ILE A 217 8.74 15.63 -5.90
CA ILE A 217 7.89 14.93 -4.94
C ILE A 217 8.61 14.74 -3.60
N TRP A 218 9.91 14.45 -3.65
CA TRP A 218 10.83 14.38 -2.50
C TRP A 218 12.25 14.68 -2.99
N THR A 219 13.05 15.35 -2.17
CA THR A 219 14.41 15.74 -2.53
C THR A 219 15.39 14.87 -1.75
N LEU A 220 16.23 14.12 -2.47
CA LEU A 220 17.33 13.37 -1.87
C LEU A 220 18.32 14.35 -1.22
N LYS A 221 18.49 14.26 0.10
CA LYS A 221 19.60 14.91 0.80
C LYS A 221 20.86 14.07 0.55
N VAL A 222 21.74 14.56 -0.32
CA VAL A 222 23.08 13.99 -0.57
C VAL A 222 24.02 14.35 0.57
#